data_AF-A0AAN1WJF3-F1
#
_entry.id   AF-A0AAN1WJF3-F1
#
_cell.length_a   1.000
_cell.length_b   1.000
_cell.length_c   1.000
_cell.angle_alpha   90.00
_cell.angle_beta   90.00
_cell.angle_gamma   90.00
#
_symmetry.space_group_name_H-M   'P 1'
#
loop_
_entity.id
_entity.type
_entity.pdbx_description
1 polymer ?
#
loop_
_entity_poly.entity_id
_entity_poly.type
_entity_poly.pdbx_seq_one_letter_code
_entity_poly.pdbx_strand_id
1 'polypeptide(L)'
;MKERLKLIPIALFLIVSSGAAYAHNGEDPNRELRKSTEHLNAYQSDFDPGDGSREMKNNLEDQLNSIRSRLLLLRNELASDSSMRRCINKDSEIDYFKELDRTLKSSDRFLKQVNKLLDSVK
;
A
#
# COMPACT_ATOMS: atom_id res chain seq x y z
N MET A 1 -13.42 9.20 14.58
CA MET A 1 -12.75 10.39 13.99
C MET A 1 -11.31 10.57 14.47
N LYS A 2 -11.01 10.49 15.78
CA LYS A 2 -9.65 10.70 16.32
C LYS A 2 -8.56 9.77 15.75
N GLU A 3 -8.88 8.51 15.47
CA GLU A 3 -7.93 7.54 14.89
C GLU A 3 -7.60 7.83 13.41
N ARG A 4 -8.57 8.32 12.63
CA ARG A 4 -8.36 8.67 11.22
C ARG A 4 -7.44 9.89 11.05
N LEU A 5 -7.41 10.80 12.02
CA LEU A 5 -6.56 11.99 11.99
C LEU A 5 -5.08 11.67 12.25
N LYS A 6 -4.78 10.58 12.99
CA LYS A 6 -3.41 10.11 13.26
C LYS A 6 -2.78 9.42 12.04
N LEU A 7 -3.61 8.87 11.14
CA LEU A 7 -3.15 8.18 9.93
C LEU A 7 -2.73 9.15 8.82
N ILE A 8 -3.26 10.38 8.84
CA ILE A 8 -2.96 11.44 7.87
C ILE A 8 -1.46 11.77 7.81
N PRO A 9 -0.75 12.05 8.92
CA PRO A 9 0.68 12.38 8.87
C PRO A 9 1.56 11.20 8.42
N ILE A 10 1.18 9.95 8.75
CA ILE A 10 1.91 8.74 8.32
C ILE A 10 1.74 8.51 6.82
N ALA A 11 0.51 8.67 6.31
CA ALA A 11 0.23 8.61 4.89
C ALA A 11 1.00 9.70 4.13
N LEU A 12 1.00 10.94 4.63
CA LEU A 12 1.76 12.06 4.07
C LEU A 12 3.27 11.79 4.05
N PHE A 13 3.84 11.26 5.12
CA PHE A 13 5.26 10.91 5.17
C PHE A 13 5.64 9.86 4.13
N LEU A 14 4.82 8.80 3.98
CA LEU A 14 5.05 7.76 2.97
C LEU A 14 4.91 8.31 1.54
N ILE A 15 3.97 9.23 1.29
CA ILE A 15 3.78 9.89 -0.02
C ILE A 15 4.97 10.78 -0.39
N VAL A 16 5.55 11.49 0.59
CA VAL A 16 6.64 12.48 0.35
C VAL A 16 8.02 11.83 0.30
N SER A 17 8.26 10.72 1.01
CA SER A 17 9.56 10.04 1.10
C SER A 17 10.00 9.25 -0.16
N SER A 18 9.25 9.31 -1.25
CA SER A 18 9.53 8.53 -2.46
C SER A 18 10.48 9.29 -3.40
N GLY A 19 11.76 8.91 -3.40
CA GLY A 19 12.74 9.37 -4.37
C GLY A 19 12.26 9.15 -5.81
N ALA A 20 12.61 10.09 -6.69
CA ALA A 20 12.25 10.07 -8.11
C ALA A 20 12.89 8.88 -8.83
N ALA A 21 12.07 7.87 -9.14
CA ALA A 21 12.41 6.70 -9.96
C ALA A 21 11.13 5.84 -10.07
N TYR A 22 10.69 5.29 -11.19
CA TYR A 22 10.97 5.46 -12.62
C TYR A 22 9.64 5.19 -13.33
N ALA A 23 9.46 5.82 -14.49
CA ALA A 23 8.48 5.41 -15.47
C ALA A 23 8.72 3.94 -15.88
N HIS A 24 7.73 3.07 -15.72
CA HIS A 24 7.67 1.80 -16.42
C HIS A 24 6.40 1.77 -17.27
N ASN A 25 6.63 1.49 -18.55
CA ASN A 25 5.76 1.73 -19.70
C ASN A 25 4.42 0.99 -19.66
N GLY A 26 3.34 1.68 -20.01
CA GLY A 26 2.18 1.13 -20.72
C GLY A 26 1.34 0.03 -20.06
N GLU A 27 1.66 -0.38 -18.83
CA GLU A 27 0.94 -1.43 -18.12
C GLU A 27 -0.32 -0.84 -17.47
N ASP A 28 -1.46 -1.50 -17.68
CA ASP A 28 -2.76 -1.07 -17.15
C ASP A 28 -2.66 -0.84 -15.62
N PRO A 29 -2.81 0.41 -15.13
CA PRO A 29 -2.68 0.73 -13.71
C PRO A 29 -3.64 -0.09 -12.84
N ASN A 30 -4.77 -0.54 -13.41
CA ASN A 30 -5.70 -1.43 -12.71
C ASN A 30 -5.13 -2.84 -12.51
N ARG A 31 -4.40 -3.35 -13.51
CA ARG A 31 -3.72 -4.64 -13.43
C ARG A 31 -2.58 -4.61 -12.42
N GLU A 32 -1.78 -3.54 -12.41
CA GLU A 32 -0.71 -3.36 -11.44
C GLU A 32 -1.24 -3.21 -10.00
N LEU A 33 -2.33 -2.45 -9.80
CA LEU A 33 -3.00 -2.37 -8.50
C LEU A 33 -3.52 -3.73 -8.03
N ARG A 34 -4.12 -4.52 -8.92
CA ARG A 34 -4.63 -5.85 -8.58
C ARG A 34 -3.51 -6.81 -8.21
N LYS A 35 -2.46 -6.89 -9.03
CA LYS A 35 -1.27 -7.71 -8.75
C LYS A 35 -0.63 -7.35 -7.42
N SER A 36 -0.44 -6.05 -7.16
CA SER A 36 0.10 -5.59 -5.89
C SER A 36 -0.82 -5.90 -4.70
N THR A 37 -2.14 -5.96 -4.92
CA THR A 37 -3.13 -6.39 -3.90
C THR A 37 -2.94 -7.86 -3.53
N GLU A 38 -2.80 -8.71 -4.54
CA GLU A 38 -2.59 -10.14 -4.33
C GLU A 38 -1.29 -10.39 -3.55
N HIS A 39 -0.19 -9.75 -3.94
CA HIS A 39 1.08 -9.85 -3.22
C HIS A 39 0.99 -9.34 -1.78
N LEU A 40 0.43 -8.15 -1.56
CA LEU A 40 0.32 -7.57 -0.21
C LEU A 40 -0.56 -8.43 0.71
N ASN A 41 -1.64 -9.01 0.19
CA ASN A 41 -2.49 -9.92 0.95
C ASN A 41 -1.76 -11.22 1.29
N ALA A 42 -0.98 -11.77 0.35
CA ALA A 42 -0.17 -12.96 0.59
C ALA A 42 0.85 -12.71 1.71
N TYR A 43 1.68 -11.66 1.59
CA TYR A 43 2.67 -11.32 2.62
C TYR A 43 2.03 -11.08 4.00
N GLN A 44 0.87 -10.42 4.03
CA GLN A 44 0.16 -10.20 5.30
C GLN A 44 -0.44 -11.46 5.91
N SER A 45 -0.81 -12.43 5.08
CA SER A 45 -1.30 -13.74 5.51
C SER A 45 -0.16 -14.63 6.00
N ASP A 46 0.99 -14.57 5.32
CA ASP A 46 2.17 -15.38 5.59
C ASP A 46 3.01 -14.82 6.76
N PHE A 47 2.64 -13.66 7.31
CA PHE A 47 3.33 -13.12 8.47
C PHE A 47 3.01 -13.96 9.73
N ASP A 48 3.98 -14.74 10.18
CA ASP A 48 3.93 -15.45 11.46
C ASP A 48 4.87 -14.77 12.48
N PRO A 49 4.36 -14.30 13.64
CA PRO A 49 5.22 -13.81 14.72
C PRO A 49 6.06 -14.89 15.42
N GLY A 50 5.84 -16.18 15.12
CA GLY A 50 6.66 -17.30 15.57
C GLY A 50 7.86 -17.61 14.66
N ASP A 51 7.94 -16.99 13.49
CA ASP A 51 9.06 -17.17 12.54
C ASP A 51 10.36 -16.52 13.04
N GLY A 52 11.47 -16.89 12.41
CA GLY A 52 12.76 -16.26 12.70
C GLY A 52 12.72 -14.75 12.41
N SER A 53 13.42 -13.95 13.23
CA SER A 53 13.46 -12.48 13.08
C SER A 53 13.89 -12.01 11.67
N ARG A 54 14.68 -12.82 10.96
CA ARG A 54 15.07 -12.59 9.56
C ARG A 54 13.91 -12.79 8.58
N GLU A 55 13.12 -13.83 8.75
CA GLU A 55 11.95 -14.13 7.90
C GLU A 55 10.86 -13.09 8.10
N MET A 56 10.58 -12.74 9.36
CA MET A 56 9.68 -11.64 9.70
C MET A 56 10.12 -10.32 9.07
N LYS A 57 11.42 -9.99 9.14
CA LYS A 57 11.96 -8.77 8.53
C LYS A 57 11.80 -8.77 7.02
N ASN A 58 12.13 -9.87 6.34
CA ASN A 58 11.98 -9.97 4.88
C ASN A 58 10.52 -9.79 4.46
N ASN A 59 9.58 -10.45 5.16
CA ASN A 59 8.15 -10.31 4.90
C ASN A 59 7.69 -8.84 5.07
N LEU A 60 8.13 -8.17 6.14
CA LEU A 60 7.83 -6.77 6.37
C LEU A 60 8.42 -5.85 5.28
N GLU A 61 9.65 -6.11 4.82
CA GLU A 61 10.25 -5.37 3.71
C GLU A 61 9.43 -5.52 2.41
N ASP A 62 8.96 -6.72 2.10
CA ASP A 62 8.11 -7.00 0.94
C ASP A 62 6.75 -6.31 1.02
N GLN A 63 6.14 -6.29 2.21
CA GLN A 63 4.92 -5.52 2.46
C GLN A 63 5.13 -4.02 2.26
N LEU A 64 6.22 -3.46 2.79
CA LEU A 64 6.54 -2.04 2.68
C LEU A 64 6.75 -1.62 1.22
N ASN A 65 7.48 -2.44 0.45
CA ASN A 65 7.69 -2.19 -0.98
C ASN A 65 6.36 -2.23 -1.74
N SER A 66 5.50 -3.20 -1.44
CA SER A 66 4.16 -3.30 -2.04
C SER A 66 3.29 -2.08 -1.72
N ILE A 67 3.26 -1.65 -0.45
CA ILE A 67 2.50 -0.46 -0.02
C ILE A 67 3.00 0.81 -0.72
N ARG A 68 4.32 1.01 -0.80
CA ARG A 68 4.92 2.19 -1.45
C ARG A 68 4.54 2.25 -2.93
N SER A 69 4.70 1.15 -3.66
CA SER A 69 4.35 1.08 -5.09
C SER A 69 2.87 1.40 -5.32
N ARG A 70 1.97 0.89 -4.48
CA ARG A 70 0.53 1.23 -4.56
C ARG A 70 0.26 2.70 -4.31
N LEU A 71 0.86 3.28 -3.28
CA LEU A 71 0.66 4.70 -2.97
C LEU A 71 1.13 5.59 -4.12
N LEU A 72 2.23 5.22 -4.80
CA LEU A 72 2.71 5.93 -5.98
C LEU A 72 1.75 5.81 -7.17
N LEU A 73 1.27 4.61 -7.47
CA LEU A 73 0.28 4.39 -8.54
C LEU A 73 -1.01 5.16 -8.25
N LEU A 74 -1.56 5.04 -7.04
CA LEU A 74 -2.78 5.73 -6.64
C LEU A 74 -2.61 7.24 -6.65
N ARG A 75 -1.46 7.77 -6.20
CA ARG A 75 -1.15 9.20 -6.30
C ARG A 75 -1.18 9.65 -7.75
N ASN A 76 -0.55 8.91 -8.66
CA ASN A 76 -0.47 9.27 -10.06
C ASN A 76 -1.86 9.19 -10.74
N GLU A 77 -2.64 8.14 -10.48
CA GLU A 77 -4.00 8.00 -11.02
C GLU A 77 -4.92 9.10 -10.49
N LEU A 78 -4.95 9.34 -9.18
CA LEU A 78 -5.77 10.38 -8.53
C LEU A 78 -5.37 11.81 -8.95
N ALA A 79 -4.10 12.04 -9.28
CA ALA A 79 -3.63 13.33 -9.79
C ALA A 79 -3.91 13.51 -11.29
N SER A 80 -4.24 12.44 -12.02
CA SER A 80 -4.55 12.52 -13.45
C SER A 80 -6.00 12.98 -13.67
N ASP A 81 -6.23 13.86 -14.65
CA ASP A 81 -7.56 14.28 -15.10
C ASP A 81 -8.45 13.09 -15.56
N SER A 82 -7.81 11.96 -15.88
CA SER A 82 -8.51 10.73 -16.25
C SER A 82 -9.29 10.11 -15.08
N SER A 83 -8.81 10.25 -13.84
CA SER A 83 -9.53 9.75 -12.65
C SER A 83 -10.86 10.49 -12.42
N MET A 84 -10.93 11.79 -12.72
CA MET A 84 -12.17 12.56 -12.67
C MET A 84 -13.16 12.15 -13.78
N ARG A 85 -12.67 11.79 -14.96
CA ARG A 85 -13.52 11.35 -16.09
C ARG A 85 -13.95 9.87 -15.99
N ARG A 86 -13.14 9.00 -15.37
CA ARG A 86 -13.46 7.59 -15.09
C ARG A 86 -14.62 7.41 -14.11
N CYS A 87 -14.79 8.33 -13.16
CA CYS A 87 -15.95 8.36 -12.26
C CYS A 87 -17.31 8.40 -12.99
N ILE A 88 -17.34 8.61 -14.31
CA ILE A 88 -18.57 8.77 -15.11
C ILE A 88 -18.97 7.47 -15.85
N ASN A 89 -18.07 6.49 -16.06
CA ASN A 89 -18.41 5.28 -16.81
C ASN A 89 -18.42 3.99 -15.97
N LYS A 90 -19.61 3.38 -15.95
CA LYS A 90 -20.02 2.27 -15.09
C LYS A 90 -19.37 0.93 -15.45
N ASP A 91 -19.09 0.17 -14.40
CA ASP A 91 -18.98 -1.29 -14.31
C ASP A 91 -17.61 -1.97 -14.51
N SER A 92 -16.56 -1.30 -14.99
CA SER A 92 -15.22 -1.94 -15.13
C SER A 92 -14.03 -1.15 -14.56
N GLU A 93 -14.25 0.03 -13.97
CA GLU A 93 -13.16 0.89 -13.49
C GLU A 93 -12.94 0.79 -11.98
N ILE A 94 -11.68 0.64 -11.58
CA ILE A 94 -11.27 0.60 -10.17
C ILE A 94 -11.58 1.94 -9.52
N ASP A 95 -12.25 1.90 -8.37
CA ASP A 95 -12.41 3.06 -7.48
C ASP A 95 -11.08 3.33 -6.76
N TYR A 96 -10.30 4.28 -7.29
CA TYR A 96 -8.99 4.63 -6.75
C TYR A 96 -9.05 5.19 -5.32
N PHE A 97 -10.15 5.83 -4.90
CA PHE A 97 -10.28 6.28 -3.52
C PHE A 97 -10.52 5.12 -2.56
N LYS A 98 -11.33 4.14 -2.98
CA LYS A 98 -11.51 2.90 -2.24
C LYS A 98 -10.22 2.09 -2.16
N GLU A 99 -9.44 2.03 -3.23
CA GLU A 99 -8.12 1.38 -3.22
C GLU A 99 -7.11 2.12 -2.34
N LEU A 100 -7.21 3.45 -2.23
CA LEU A 100 -6.43 4.22 -1.27
C LEU A 100 -6.81 3.89 0.17
N ASP A 101 -8.10 3.87 0.52
CA ASP A 101 -8.57 3.47 1.87
C ASP A 101 -8.11 2.05 2.22
N ARG A 102 -8.16 1.11 1.25
CA ARG A 102 -7.62 -0.25 1.41
C ARG A 102 -6.11 -0.24 1.67
N THR A 103 -5.35 0.50 0.87
CA THR A 103 -3.89 0.60 1.03
C THR A 103 -3.52 1.17 2.40
N LEU A 104 -4.24 2.19 2.88
CA LEU A 104 -4.03 2.77 4.20
C LEU A 104 -4.35 1.78 5.35
N LYS A 105 -5.41 0.97 5.20
CA LYS A 105 -5.70 -0.13 6.16
C LYS A 105 -4.60 -1.18 6.17
N SER A 106 -4.05 -1.53 5.00
CA SER A 106 -2.90 -2.43 4.93
C SER A 106 -1.66 -1.84 5.57
N SER A 107 -1.42 -0.53 5.44
CA SER A 107 -0.33 0.16 6.15
C SER A 107 -0.51 0.11 7.68
N ASP A 108 -1.73 0.26 8.19
CA ASP A 108 -2.02 0.10 9.62
C ASP A 108 -1.70 -1.32 10.11
N ARG A 109 -2.07 -2.34 9.32
CA ARG A 109 -1.71 -3.73 9.63
C ARG A 109 -0.20 -3.97 9.62
N PHE A 110 0.50 -3.44 8.62
CA PHE A 110 1.95 -3.49 8.54
C PHE A 110 2.60 -2.91 9.80
N LEU A 111 2.16 -1.72 10.25
CA LEU A 111 2.68 -1.11 11.49
C LEU A 111 2.45 -1.99 12.73
N LYS A 112 1.30 -2.65 12.81
CA LYS A 112 1.02 -3.62 13.90
C LYS A 112 1.97 -4.82 13.86
N GLN A 113 2.32 -5.30 12.66
CA GLN A 113 3.26 -6.42 12.49
C GLN A 113 4.71 -6.00 12.79
N VAL A 114 5.12 -4.78 12.42
CA VAL A 114 6.39 -4.18 12.85
C VAL A 114 6.47 -4.12 14.38
N ASN A 115 5.42 -3.68 15.07
CA ASN A 115 5.40 -3.65 16.53
C ASN A 115 5.59 -5.05 17.14
N LYS A 116 4.97 -6.09 16.56
CA LYS A 116 5.17 -7.48 17.01
C LYS A 116 6.64 -7.93 16.88
N LEU A 117 7.31 -7.59 15.78
CA LEU A 117 8.74 -7.87 15.62
C LEU A 117 9.59 -7.13 16.67
N LEU A 118 9.26 -5.87 16.96
CA LEU A 118 9.98 -5.10 17.97
C LEU A 118 9.80 -5.69 19.38
N ASP A 119 8.63 -6.23 19.67
CA ASP A 119 8.36 -6.87 20.95
C ASP A 119 8.97 -8.28 21.05
N SER A 120 9.19 -8.99 19.94
CA SER A 120 9.85 -10.31 19.94
C SER A 120 11.37 -10.24 20.08
N VAL A 121 11.96 -9.06 19.90
CA VAL A 121 13.41 -8.81 20.05
C VAL A 121 13.77 -8.26 21.45
N LYS A 122 12.78 -7.86 22.24
CA LYS A 122 12.96 -7.47 23.66
C LYS A 122 13.03 -8.68 24.56
#